data_AF-A0A2V7BN92-F1
#
_entry.id   AF-A0A2V7BN92-F1
#
_cell.length_a   1.000
_cell.length_b   1.000
_cell.length_c   1.000
_cell.angle_alpha   90.00
_cell.angle_beta   90.00
_cell.angle_gamma   90.00
#
_symmetry.space_group_name_H-M   'P 1'
#
loop_
_entity.id
_entity.type
_entity.pdbx_description
1 polymer ?
#
loop_
_entity_poly.entity_id
_entity_poly.type
_entity_poly.pdbx_seq_one_letter_code
_entity_poly.pdbx_strand_id
1 'polypeptide(L)'
;LLGKKEVYDEYIMSGDAFNLPAYTKLQDHPVLKTDPKFAALKQEGVQFHCYGWPAPASDKVQLITNSFILPNMVAKAVTGTPTKEAVAWADKEMKKVMAG
;
A
#
# COMPACT_ATOMS: atom_id res chain seq x y z
N LEU A 1 23.91 -1.02 2.46
CA LEU A 1 22.73 -1.14 1.58
C LEU A 1 22.02 -2.45 1.89
N LEU A 2 20.69 -2.45 1.86
CA LEU A 2 19.81 -3.58 2.20
C LEU A 2 19.90 -4.79 1.24
N GLY A 3 20.75 -4.75 0.21
CA GLY A 3 20.85 -5.82 -0.79
C GLY A 3 21.52 -7.11 -0.33
N LYS A 4 22.05 -7.15 0.91
CA LYS A 4 22.62 -8.36 1.52
C LYS A 4 21.61 -8.95 2.49
N LYS A 5 21.50 -10.28 2.50
CA LYS A 5 20.52 -11.01 3.33
C LYS A 5 20.63 -10.63 4.81
N GLU A 6 21.84 -10.62 5.36
CA GLU A 6 22.07 -10.40 6.79
C GLU A 6 21.65 -8.98 7.20
N VAL A 7 21.90 -8.00 6.34
CA VAL A 7 21.53 -6.60 6.55
C VAL A 7 20.01 -6.40 6.41
N TYR A 8 19.37 -7.13 5.50
CA TYR A 8 17.92 -7.09 5.34
C TYR A 8 17.20 -7.80 6.50
N ASP A 9 17.73 -8.94 6.95
CA ASP A 9 17.23 -9.68 8.11
C ASP A 9 17.31 -8.80 9.37
N GLU A 10 18.45 -8.16 9.62
CA GLU A 10 18.63 -7.22 10.74
C GLU A 10 17.66 -6.03 10.65
N TYR A 11 17.50 -5.45 9.45
CA TYR A 11 16.55 -4.36 9.22
C TYR A 11 15.11 -4.78 9.58
N ILE A 12 14.66 -5.95 9.13
CA ILE A 12 13.31 -6.47 9.46
C ILE A 12 13.18 -6.72 10.96
N MET A 13 14.18 -7.37 11.58
CA MET A 13 14.15 -7.66 13.02
C MET A 13 14.07 -6.38 13.86
N SER A 14 14.82 -5.33 13.47
CA SER A 14 14.84 -4.04 14.17
C SER A 14 13.49 -3.31 14.14
N GLY A 15 12.66 -3.59 13.13
CA GLY A 15 11.34 -3.00 12.97
C GLY A 15 10.23 -3.70 13.77
N ASP A 16 10.51 -4.79 14.50
CA ASP A 16 9.51 -5.56 15.28
C ASP A 16 8.20 -5.82 14.50
N ALA A 17 8.36 -6.36 13.28
CA ALA A 17 7.28 -6.63 12.31
C ALA A 17 6.48 -5.40 11.80
N PHE A 18 6.89 -4.17 12.10
CA PHE A 18 6.34 -2.97 11.45
C PHE A 18 6.63 -2.95 9.95
N ASN A 19 7.86 -3.26 9.57
CA ASN A 19 8.25 -3.51 8.18
C ASN A 19 8.15 -5.01 7.90
N LEU A 20 7.04 -5.44 7.28
CA LEU A 20 6.86 -6.85 6.94
C LEU A 20 7.85 -7.30 5.83
N PRO A 21 8.29 -8.57 5.85
CA PRO A 21 9.07 -9.12 4.76
C PRO A 21 8.26 -9.09 3.46
N ALA A 22 8.74 -8.34 2.46
CA ALA A 22 8.04 -8.16 1.19
C ALA A 22 8.27 -9.31 0.18
N TYR A 23 9.23 -10.20 0.44
CA TYR A 23 9.57 -11.29 -0.47
C TYR A 23 8.89 -12.60 -0.06
N THR A 24 8.42 -13.37 -1.05
CA THR A 24 7.74 -14.65 -0.84
C THR A 24 8.60 -15.65 -0.06
N LYS A 25 9.93 -15.63 -0.24
CA LYS A 25 10.86 -16.51 0.48
C LYS A 25 11.06 -16.15 1.96
N LEU A 26 10.52 -15.02 2.41
CA LEU A 26 10.67 -14.52 3.77
C LEU A 26 9.34 -14.51 4.55
N GLN A 27 8.31 -15.18 4.05
CA GLN A 27 7.01 -15.24 4.75
C GLN A 27 7.04 -16.08 6.05
N ASP A 28 8.12 -16.82 6.30
CA ASP A 28 8.37 -17.52 7.59
C ASP A 28 9.53 -16.87 8.39
N HIS A 29 9.82 -15.59 8.13
CA HIS A 29 10.91 -14.86 8.79
C HIS A 29 10.77 -14.90 10.33
N PRO A 30 11.88 -15.04 11.09
CA PRO A 30 11.84 -15.17 12.55
C PRO A 30 11.07 -14.08 13.29
N VAL A 31 11.04 -12.85 12.75
CA VAL A 31 10.28 -11.74 13.33
C VAL A 31 8.79 -12.08 13.54
N LEU A 32 8.20 -12.95 12.72
CA LEU A 32 6.79 -13.32 12.83
C LEU A 32 6.52 -14.33 13.96
N LYS A 33 7.57 -14.77 14.66
CA LYS A 33 7.55 -15.75 15.76
C LYS A 33 7.98 -15.12 17.09
N THR A 34 8.40 -13.85 17.11
CA THR A 34 8.84 -13.16 18.34
C THR A 34 7.67 -12.80 19.25
N ASP A 35 6.48 -12.60 18.68
CA ASP A 35 5.25 -12.27 19.41
C ASP A 35 4.05 -13.01 18.77
N PRO A 36 3.19 -13.68 19.58
CA PRO A 36 1.97 -14.33 19.09
C PRO A 36 1.06 -13.44 18.25
N LYS A 37 1.05 -12.12 18.48
CA LYS A 37 0.22 -11.16 17.71
C LYS A 37 0.61 -11.12 16.22
N PHE A 38 1.86 -11.47 15.88
CA PHE A 38 2.34 -11.48 14.50
C PHE A 38 1.93 -12.73 13.71
N ALA A 39 1.31 -13.72 14.36
CA ALA A 39 0.93 -14.97 13.72
C ALA A 39 -0.01 -14.78 12.50
N ALA A 40 -0.80 -13.70 12.49
CA ALA A 40 -1.71 -13.36 11.39
C ALA A 40 -1.02 -12.71 10.17
N LEU A 41 0.21 -12.21 10.30
CA LEU A 41 0.86 -11.37 9.28
C LEU A 41 1.61 -12.16 8.18
N LYS A 42 1.45 -13.49 8.13
CA LYS A 42 2.30 -14.41 7.35
C LYS A 42 2.09 -14.38 5.83
N GLN A 43 1.14 -13.59 5.30
CA GLN A 43 0.79 -13.64 3.87
C GLN A 43 0.46 -12.29 3.20
N GLU A 44 0.43 -11.17 3.94
CA GLU A 44 0.14 -9.86 3.33
C GLU A 44 1.22 -9.45 2.30
N GLY A 45 2.47 -9.89 2.55
CA GLY A 45 3.67 -9.72 1.71
C GLY A 45 3.49 -10.09 0.24
N VAL A 46 2.72 -11.13 -0.05
CA VAL A 46 2.69 -11.79 -1.37
C VAL A 46 1.84 -11.02 -2.38
N GLN A 47 1.05 -10.04 -1.94
CA GLN A 47 0.09 -9.30 -2.77
C GLN A 47 0.38 -7.79 -2.81
N PHE A 48 1.52 -7.35 -2.30
CA PHE A 48 1.83 -5.92 -2.33
C PHE A 48 2.15 -5.46 -3.75
N HIS A 49 1.44 -4.42 -4.17
CA HIS A 49 1.67 -3.73 -5.42
C HIS A 49 1.92 -2.26 -5.14
N CYS A 50 2.82 -1.66 -5.91
CA CYS A 50 3.05 -0.22 -5.85
C CYS A 50 1.80 0.53 -6.32
N TYR A 51 1.67 1.79 -5.88
CA TYR A 51 0.63 2.69 -6.37
C TYR A 51 0.65 2.74 -7.90
N GLY A 52 -0.55 2.63 -8.51
CA GLY A 52 -0.74 2.66 -9.95
C GLY A 52 -0.69 1.30 -10.65
N TRP A 53 -0.35 0.21 -9.96
CA TRP A 53 -0.38 -1.13 -10.55
C TRP A 53 -1.75 -1.43 -11.22
N PRO A 54 -1.77 -2.07 -12.41
CA PRO A 54 -0.65 -2.66 -13.15
C PRO A 54 0.11 -1.66 -14.05
N ALA A 55 -0.25 -0.38 -14.05
CA ALA A 55 0.47 0.62 -14.84
C ALA A 55 1.85 0.92 -14.25
N PRO A 56 2.81 1.42 -15.07
CA PRO A 56 4.09 1.91 -14.56
C PRO A 56 3.93 3.05 -13.56
N ALA A 57 4.89 3.18 -12.65
CA ALA A 57 4.96 4.33 -11.76
C ALA A 57 5.10 5.63 -12.56
N SER A 58 4.39 6.67 -12.13
CA SER A 58 4.48 8.02 -12.71
C SER A 58 4.22 9.09 -11.65
N ASP A 59 4.69 10.31 -11.92
CA ASP A 59 4.38 11.51 -11.16
C ASP A 59 2.86 11.79 -11.09
N LYS A 60 2.12 11.52 -12.17
CA LYS A 60 0.66 11.62 -12.22
C LYS A 60 -0.03 10.65 -11.24
N VAL A 61 0.43 9.40 -11.17
CA VAL A 61 -0.07 8.43 -10.19
C VAL A 61 0.22 8.90 -8.76
N GLN A 62 1.42 9.43 -8.51
CA GLN A 62 1.75 10.00 -7.20
C GLN A 62 0.85 11.21 -6.86
N LEU A 63 0.55 12.05 -7.84
CA LEU A 63 -0.34 13.20 -7.67
C LEU A 63 -1.76 12.78 -7.29
N ILE A 64 -2.32 11.73 -7.90
CA ILE A 64 -3.63 11.18 -7.50
C ILE A 64 -3.68 10.85 -6.01
N THR A 65 -2.63 10.18 -5.51
CA THR A 65 -2.50 9.83 -4.08
C THR A 65 -2.37 11.08 -3.21
N ASN A 66 -1.49 12.02 -3.59
CA ASN A 66 -1.21 13.23 -2.82
C ASN A 66 -2.39 14.22 -2.80
N SER A 67 -3.27 14.18 -3.79
CA SER A 67 -4.48 14.99 -3.86
C SER A 67 -5.65 14.41 -3.04
N PHE A 68 -5.44 13.29 -2.34
CA PHE A 68 -6.45 12.65 -1.49
C PHE A 68 -7.77 12.36 -2.23
N ILE A 69 -7.72 12.08 -3.54
CA ILE A 69 -8.93 11.90 -4.36
C ILE A 69 -9.77 10.72 -3.84
N LEU A 70 -9.13 9.58 -3.56
CA LEU A 70 -9.83 8.40 -3.05
C LEU A 70 -10.33 8.59 -1.59
N PRO A 71 -9.55 9.11 -0.64
CA PRO A 71 -10.09 9.49 0.68
C PRO A 71 -11.29 10.45 0.60
N ASN A 72 -11.23 11.46 -0.27
CA ASN A 72 -12.32 12.42 -0.46
C ASN A 72 -13.56 11.77 -1.09
N MET A 73 -13.39 10.77 -1.96
CA MET A 73 -14.49 9.96 -2.49
C MET A 73 -15.23 9.25 -1.36
N VAL A 74 -14.49 8.60 -0.47
CA VAL A 74 -15.06 7.89 0.70
C VAL A 74 -15.74 8.89 1.62
N ALA A 75 -15.09 10.02 1.93
CA ALA A 75 -15.67 11.08 2.76
C ALA A 75 -17.03 11.53 2.20
N LYS A 76 -17.10 11.83 0.89
CA LYS A 76 -18.36 12.20 0.23
C LYS A 76 -19.44 11.13 0.40
N ALA A 77 -19.10 9.87 0.18
CA ALA A 77 -20.04 8.77 0.30
C ALA A 77 -20.59 8.63 1.73
N VAL A 78 -19.74 8.72 2.75
CA VAL A 78 -20.16 8.56 4.16
C VAL A 78 -20.84 9.81 4.73
N THR A 79 -20.71 10.97 4.07
CA THR A 79 -21.39 12.21 4.46
C THR A 79 -22.61 12.55 3.60
N GLY A 80 -23.18 11.57 2.89
CA GLY A 80 -24.50 11.70 2.26
C GLY A 80 -24.52 11.94 0.74
N THR A 81 -23.36 11.93 0.06
CA THR A 81 -23.35 11.86 -1.41
C THR A 81 -23.70 10.43 -1.84
N PRO A 82 -24.61 10.20 -2.80
CA PRO A 82 -24.85 8.86 -3.33
C PRO A 82 -23.55 8.21 -3.80
N THR A 83 -23.30 6.95 -3.43
CA THR A 83 -22.03 6.25 -3.72
C THR A 83 -21.65 6.32 -5.20
N LYS A 84 -22.62 6.16 -6.11
CA LYS A 84 -22.39 6.23 -7.55
C LYS A 84 -21.86 7.60 -7.99
N GLU A 85 -22.35 8.67 -7.39
CA GLU A 85 -21.91 10.04 -7.68
C GLU A 85 -20.55 10.34 -7.06
N ALA A 86 -20.28 9.86 -5.84
CA ALA A 86 -18.98 10.00 -5.21
C ALA A 86 -17.88 9.32 -6.06
N VAL A 87 -18.13 8.09 -6.52
CA VAL A 87 -17.22 7.34 -7.40
C VAL A 87 -17.05 8.05 -8.75
N ALA A 88 -18.14 8.52 -9.37
CA ALA A 88 -18.08 9.24 -10.63
C ALA A 88 -17.26 10.55 -10.53
N TRP A 89 -17.38 11.25 -9.40
CA TRP A 89 -16.55 12.42 -9.10
C TRP A 89 -15.07 12.04 -9.02
N ALA A 90 -14.72 10.98 -8.29
CA ALA A 90 -13.33 10.56 -8.14
C ALA A 90 -12.70 10.12 -9.47
N ASP A 91 -13.42 9.34 -10.27
CA ASP A 91 -13.00 8.94 -11.62
C ASP A 91 -12.71 10.16 -12.52
N LYS A 92 -13.59 11.17 -12.47
CA LYS A 92 -13.38 12.43 -13.21
C LYS A 92 -12.13 13.18 -12.76
N GLU A 93 -11.90 13.30 -11.45
CA GLU A 93 -10.71 13.99 -10.93
C GLU A 93 -9.42 13.24 -11.27
N MET A 94 -9.40 11.90 -11.15
CA MET A 94 -8.24 11.09 -11.55
C MET A 94 -7.95 11.23 -13.05
N LYS A 95 -8.97 11.23 -13.90
CA LYS A 95 -8.79 11.43 -15.35
C LYS A 95 -8.20 12.79 -15.71
N LYS A 96 -8.56 13.85 -14.99
CA LYS A 96 -7.94 15.18 -15.18
C LYS A 96 -6.45 15.11 -14.88
N VAL A 97 -6.06 14.54 -13.74
CA VAL A 97 -4.65 14.36 -13.38
C VAL A 97 -3.90 13.56 -14.45
N MET A 98 -4.53 12.50 -14.98
CA MET A 98 -3.92 11.69 -16.03
C MET A 98 -3.76 12.43 -17.37
N ALA A 99 -4.69 13.33 -17.71
CA ALA A 99 -4.61 14.13 -18.93
C ALA A 99 -3.47 15.16 -18.90
N GLY A 100 -3.10 15.67 -17.72
CA GLY A 100 -2.14 16.78 -17.55
C GLY A 100 -2.87 18.11 -17.54
#